data_AF-A0AAV0NYX9-F1
#
_entry.id   AF-A0AAV0NYX9-F1
#
_cell.length_a   1.000
_cell.length_b   1.000
_cell.length_c   1.000
_cell.angle_alpha   90.00
_cell.angle_beta   90.00
_cell.angle_gamma   90.00
#
_symmetry.space_group_name_H-M   'P 1'
#
loop_
_entity.id
_entity.type
_entity.pdbx_description
1 polymer ?
#
loop_
_entity_poly.entity_id
_entity_poly.type
_entity_poly.pdbx_seq_one_letter_code
_entity_poly.pdbx_strand_id
1 'polypeptide(L)'
;MRNGRPDSGYLYWRWKPSGCDLPKFNPRKFLKLMRNKSLAFIGDSISRNHVQSLLCILSQVERAVEVYSDKEDKSKRWLFQSHNFTLSVVWAPFLIKADIFEDNNGVSSKATHLHLDKLDPKWADQYDSFDYAVIAGGKWFLKTAVYLEKDEVAGCHYCPGLNLTELGMDFAYRKALSLALDFASKHRAVMFLRTTTPDHFENGEWFSGGTCNRTVPFGEGEVDVGDLDRAMRGIELEEFDKAAAGVGSGENVGLKLLDTTRLSLLRPDGHPGAYMQFQPFAKDKDAKVQNDCLHWCLPGPIDSWNDLVMEMISNGGLYR
;
A
#
# COMPACT_ATOMS: atom_id res chain seq x y z
N MET A 1 -19.04 -3.48 -15.83
CA MET A 1 -17.70 -3.88 -15.34
C MET A 1 -17.06 -4.86 -16.31
N ARG A 2 -15.77 -4.72 -16.66
CA ARG A 2 -15.12 -5.55 -17.70
C ARG A 2 -15.04 -7.04 -17.34
N ASN A 3 -14.71 -7.34 -16.08
CA ASN A 3 -14.49 -8.72 -15.61
C ASN A 3 -15.78 -9.46 -15.23
N GLY A 4 -16.96 -8.85 -15.40
CA GLY A 4 -18.24 -9.54 -15.19
C GLY A 4 -18.86 -9.37 -13.79
N ARG A 5 -18.26 -8.55 -12.91
CA ARG A 5 -18.86 -8.21 -11.61
C ARG A 5 -20.26 -7.59 -11.81
N PRO A 6 -21.33 -8.16 -11.21
CA PRO A 6 -22.70 -7.75 -11.48
C PRO A 6 -23.13 -6.52 -10.68
N ASP A 7 -22.63 -6.35 -9.46
CA ASP A 7 -22.95 -5.23 -8.60
C ASP A 7 -22.04 -4.02 -8.86
N SER A 8 -22.59 -2.82 -8.68
CA SER A 8 -21.87 -1.55 -8.85
C SER A 8 -22.14 -0.55 -7.72
N GLY A 9 -22.83 -0.97 -6.65
CA GLY A 9 -23.21 -0.10 -5.53
C GLY A 9 -22.00 0.52 -4.83
N TYR A 10 -20.89 -0.22 -4.78
CA TYR A 10 -19.64 0.20 -4.16
C TYR A 10 -19.02 1.47 -4.78
N LEU A 11 -19.39 1.82 -6.02
CA LEU A 11 -18.90 3.01 -6.74
C LEU A 11 -19.45 4.34 -6.19
N TYR A 12 -20.57 4.30 -5.48
CA TYR A 12 -21.32 5.50 -5.11
C TYR A 12 -21.05 5.98 -3.69
N TRP A 13 -20.19 5.28 -2.96
CA TRP A 13 -19.81 5.64 -1.60
C TRP A 13 -18.61 6.57 -1.58
N ARG A 14 -18.63 7.49 -0.61
CA ARG A 14 -17.54 8.43 -0.38
C ARG A 14 -17.23 8.48 1.11
N TRP A 15 -15.94 8.55 1.42
CA TRP A 15 -15.50 8.81 2.78
C TRP A 15 -15.80 10.26 3.19
N LYS A 16 -16.41 10.44 4.37
CA LYS A 16 -16.63 11.75 4.98
C LYS A 16 -16.05 11.73 6.39
N PRO A 17 -14.95 12.45 6.66
CA PRO A 17 -14.42 12.58 8.00
C PRO A 17 -15.41 13.22 8.99
N SER A 18 -15.29 12.88 10.27
CA SER A 18 -16.03 13.54 11.33
C SER A 18 -15.45 14.93 11.58
N GLY A 19 -16.26 15.98 11.40
CA GLY A 19 -15.88 17.36 11.75
C GLY A 19 -15.26 18.19 10.64
N CYS A 20 -15.03 17.63 9.44
CA CYS A 20 -14.66 18.42 8.26
C CYS A 20 -15.21 17.80 6.96
N ASP A 21 -15.25 18.61 5.90
CA ASP A 21 -15.53 18.12 4.56
C ASP A 21 -14.20 17.84 3.85
N LEU A 22 -13.96 16.58 3.46
CA LEU A 22 -12.84 16.21 2.59
C LEU A 22 -13.24 16.52 1.15
N PRO A 23 -12.60 17.46 0.43
CA PRO A 23 -12.94 17.75 -0.96
C PRO A 23 -12.67 16.55 -1.89
N LYS A 24 -13.45 16.43 -2.96
CA LYS A 24 -13.22 15.37 -3.96
C LYS A 24 -11.96 15.71 -4.76
N PHE A 25 -11.19 14.70 -5.11
CA PHE A 25 -9.99 14.83 -5.93
C PHE A 25 -10.29 15.61 -7.21
N ASN A 26 -9.53 16.68 -7.42
CA ASN A 26 -9.59 17.49 -8.63
C ASN A 26 -8.29 17.26 -9.44
N PRO A 27 -8.35 16.49 -10.54
CA PRO A 27 -7.14 16.13 -11.29
C PRO A 27 -6.44 17.34 -11.91
N ARG A 28 -7.18 18.38 -12.29
CA ARG A 28 -6.59 19.61 -12.84
C ARG A 28 -5.82 20.39 -11.77
N LYS A 29 -6.38 20.51 -10.56
CA LYS A 29 -5.70 21.17 -9.44
C LYS A 29 -4.49 20.36 -9.00
N PHE A 30 -4.62 19.03 -8.90
CA PHE A 30 -3.52 18.16 -8.53
C PHE A 30 -2.35 18.25 -9.52
N LEU A 31 -2.59 18.10 -10.83
CA LEU A 31 -1.52 18.22 -11.83
C LEU A 31 -0.86 19.60 -11.84
N LYS A 32 -1.62 20.67 -11.56
CA LYS A 32 -1.04 22.02 -11.38
C LYS A 32 -0.12 22.09 -10.15
N LEU A 33 -0.52 21.50 -9.02
CA LEU A 33 0.29 21.44 -7.80
C LEU A 33 1.55 20.59 -7.97
N MET A 34 1.46 19.52 -8.77
CA MET A 34 2.54 18.57 -9.03
C MET A 34 3.44 18.95 -10.22
N ARG A 35 3.26 20.14 -10.80
CA ARG A 35 4.06 20.61 -11.93
C ARG A 35 5.55 20.67 -11.54
N ASN A 36 6.41 20.10 -12.39
CA ASN A 36 7.86 19.96 -12.16
C ASN A 36 8.21 19.18 -10.89
N LYS A 37 7.33 18.27 -10.44
CA LYS A 37 7.56 17.45 -9.25
C LYS A 37 7.59 15.96 -9.55
N SER A 38 8.00 15.18 -8.56
CA SER A 38 7.99 13.72 -8.58
C SER A 38 7.25 13.16 -7.35
N LEU A 39 6.39 12.17 -7.59
CA LEU A 39 5.70 11.40 -6.56
C LEU A 39 5.99 9.91 -6.76
N ALA A 40 6.46 9.24 -5.71
CA ALA A 40 6.68 7.79 -5.73
C ALA A 40 5.79 7.07 -4.73
N PHE A 41 5.26 5.92 -5.11
CA PHE A 41 4.65 4.96 -4.21
C PHE A 41 5.61 3.78 -4.04
N ILE A 42 6.07 3.55 -2.82
CA ILE A 42 7.08 2.55 -2.48
C ILE A 42 6.40 1.49 -1.60
N GLY A 43 6.41 0.24 -2.04
CA GLY A 43 5.79 -0.84 -1.29
C GLY A 43 5.40 -2.02 -2.16
N ASP A 44 4.22 -2.57 -1.88
CA ASP A 44 3.72 -3.81 -2.44
C ASP A 44 2.64 -3.60 -3.54
N SER A 45 1.83 -4.64 -3.77
CA SER A 45 0.77 -4.64 -4.78
C SER A 45 -0.37 -3.67 -4.47
N ILE A 46 -0.56 -3.29 -3.21
CA ILE A 46 -1.55 -2.28 -2.82
C ILE A 46 -1.05 -0.88 -3.18
N SER A 47 0.26 -0.63 -3.09
CA SER A 47 0.87 0.59 -3.63
C SER A 47 0.70 0.70 -5.15
N ARG A 48 0.83 -0.42 -5.89
CA ARG A 48 0.50 -0.46 -7.33
C ARG A 48 -0.99 -0.17 -7.58
N ASN A 49 -1.87 -0.76 -6.79
CA ASN A 49 -3.31 -0.54 -6.89
C ASN A 49 -3.67 0.94 -6.68
N HIS A 50 -3.02 1.61 -5.72
CA HIS A 50 -3.21 3.05 -5.45
C HIS A 50 -2.72 3.90 -6.63
N VAL A 51 -1.55 3.59 -7.19
CA VAL A 51 -1.03 4.28 -8.39
C VAL A 51 -1.95 4.10 -9.60
N GLN A 52 -2.52 2.91 -9.79
CA GLN A 52 -3.48 2.67 -10.87
C GLN A 52 -4.75 3.52 -10.71
N SER A 53 -5.29 3.63 -9.49
CA SER A 53 -6.39 4.56 -9.20
C SER A 53 -6.03 6.00 -9.56
N LEU A 54 -4.86 6.47 -9.11
CA LEU A 54 -4.40 7.83 -9.37
C LEU A 54 -4.21 8.09 -10.88
N LEU A 55 -3.57 7.16 -11.61
CA LEU A 55 -3.42 7.25 -13.07
C LEU A 55 -4.77 7.34 -13.78
N CYS A 56 -5.76 6.53 -13.38
CA CYS A 56 -7.11 6.59 -13.92
C CYS A 56 -7.76 7.96 -13.69
N ILE A 57 -7.66 8.51 -12.47
CA ILE A 57 -8.24 9.82 -12.15
C ILE A 57 -7.55 10.94 -12.95
N LEU A 58 -6.22 10.93 -13.04
CA LEU A 58 -5.45 11.95 -13.75
C LEU A 58 -5.63 11.90 -15.27
N SER A 59 -5.94 10.72 -15.83
CA SER A 59 -6.21 10.53 -17.27
C SER A 59 -7.38 11.37 -17.80
N GLN A 60 -8.25 11.87 -16.91
CA GLN A 60 -9.33 12.81 -17.25
C GLN A 60 -8.80 14.18 -17.72
N VAL A 61 -7.55 14.51 -17.43
CA VAL A 61 -6.90 15.77 -17.81
C VAL A 61 -5.73 15.53 -18.74
N GLU A 62 -4.87 14.56 -18.42
CA GLU A 62 -3.71 14.22 -19.23
C GLU A 62 -3.40 12.73 -19.12
N ARG A 63 -3.19 12.06 -20.26
CA ARG A 63 -2.72 10.68 -20.28
C ARG A 63 -1.22 10.65 -20.07
N ALA A 64 -0.77 9.90 -19.08
CA ALA A 64 0.66 9.73 -18.81
C ALA A 64 1.32 8.80 -19.83
N VAL A 65 2.60 9.05 -20.11
CA VAL A 65 3.46 8.19 -20.94
C VAL A 65 4.33 7.35 -20.00
N GLU A 66 4.32 6.03 -20.15
CA GLU A 66 5.27 5.17 -19.43
C GLU A 66 6.68 5.41 -19.97
N VAL A 67 7.60 5.78 -19.09
CA VAL A 67 9.00 6.13 -19.43
C VAL A 67 10.01 5.15 -18.83
N TYR A 68 9.57 4.28 -17.93
CA TYR A 68 10.37 3.22 -17.35
C TYR A 68 9.47 2.08 -16.87
N SER A 69 9.93 0.85 -17.11
CA SER A 69 9.45 -0.36 -16.46
C SER A 69 10.65 -1.24 -16.14
N ASP A 70 10.65 -1.86 -14.96
CA ASP A 70 11.62 -2.92 -14.65
C ASP A 70 11.32 -4.20 -15.45
N LYS A 71 12.24 -5.16 -15.38
CA LYS A 71 12.14 -6.43 -16.12
C LYS A 71 10.95 -7.29 -15.68
N GLU A 72 10.47 -7.11 -14.46
CA GLU A 72 9.39 -7.89 -13.86
C GLU A 72 8.03 -7.18 -13.96
N ASP A 73 7.97 -6.00 -14.57
CA ASP A 73 6.79 -5.15 -14.66
C ASP A 73 6.20 -4.72 -13.30
N LYS A 74 7.03 -4.74 -12.24
CA LYS A 74 6.62 -4.46 -10.86
C LYS A 74 6.88 -3.00 -10.47
N SER A 75 7.99 -2.43 -10.95
CA SER A 75 8.33 -1.02 -10.76
C SER A 75 8.18 -0.27 -12.09
N LYS A 76 7.53 0.90 -12.03
CA LYS A 76 7.20 1.69 -13.23
C LYS A 76 7.26 3.18 -12.95
N ARG A 77 7.50 3.96 -14.02
CA ARG A 77 7.43 5.43 -13.98
C ARG A 77 6.65 5.95 -15.18
N TRP A 78 5.79 6.91 -14.91
CA TRP A 78 5.00 7.62 -15.90
C TRP A 78 5.30 9.12 -15.87
N LEU A 79 5.31 9.74 -17.04
CA LEU A 79 5.49 11.17 -17.24
C LEU A 79 4.20 11.80 -17.77
N PHE A 80 3.73 12.83 -17.07
CA PHE A 80 2.70 13.76 -17.54
C PHE A 80 3.43 14.95 -18.18
N GLN A 81 3.65 14.87 -19.50
CA GLN A 81 4.53 15.76 -20.27
C GLN A 81 4.18 17.24 -20.11
N SER A 82 2.90 17.59 -20.15
CA SER A 82 2.41 18.98 -20.09
C SER A 82 2.62 19.61 -18.72
N HIS A 83 2.77 18.78 -17.69
CA HIS A 83 3.02 19.21 -16.31
C HIS A 83 4.46 18.95 -15.87
N ASN A 84 5.27 18.24 -16.68
CA ASN A 84 6.57 17.74 -16.27
C ASN A 84 6.51 17.08 -14.86
N PHE A 85 5.44 16.29 -14.65
CA PHE A 85 5.18 15.58 -13.41
C PHE A 85 5.50 14.10 -13.61
N THR A 86 6.29 13.52 -12.71
CA THR A 86 6.57 12.07 -12.73
C THR A 86 5.84 11.36 -11.59
N LEU A 87 5.14 10.29 -11.94
CA LEU A 87 4.52 9.37 -10.99
C LEU A 87 5.26 8.04 -11.09
N SER A 88 5.73 7.50 -9.97
CA SER A 88 6.44 6.22 -9.92
C SER A 88 5.75 5.25 -8.96
N VAL A 89 5.84 3.97 -9.27
CA VAL A 89 5.68 2.89 -8.30
C VAL A 89 6.98 2.11 -8.22
N VAL A 90 7.49 1.88 -7.02
CA VAL A 90 8.72 1.14 -6.77
C VAL A 90 8.39 -0.09 -5.94
N TRP A 91 8.64 -1.27 -6.51
CA TRP A 91 8.36 -2.53 -5.85
C TRP A 91 9.40 -2.82 -4.77
N ALA A 92 8.98 -2.66 -3.52
CA ALA A 92 9.75 -2.92 -2.31
C ALA A 92 8.79 -3.42 -1.21
N PRO A 93 8.22 -4.63 -1.34
CA PRO A 93 7.13 -5.09 -0.48
C PRO A 93 7.49 -5.18 1.02
N PHE A 94 8.78 -5.30 1.32
CA PHE A 94 9.33 -5.30 2.68
C PHE A 94 10.01 -4.00 3.07
N LEU A 95 10.13 -3.01 2.17
CA LEU A 95 10.91 -1.76 2.33
C LEU A 95 12.42 -1.94 2.56
N ILE A 96 12.84 -3.01 3.23
CA ILE A 96 14.22 -3.44 3.40
C ILE A 96 14.63 -4.42 2.31
N LYS A 97 15.95 -4.59 2.15
CA LYS A 97 16.52 -5.53 1.18
C LYS A 97 15.98 -6.93 1.47
N ALA A 98 15.41 -7.54 0.45
CA ALA A 98 14.83 -8.87 0.53
C ALA A 98 15.29 -9.73 -0.65
N ASP A 99 15.83 -10.91 -0.36
CA ASP A 99 16.06 -11.94 -1.38
C ASP A 99 14.78 -12.78 -1.47
N ILE A 100 13.97 -12.50 -2.49
CA ILE A 100 12.66 -13.13 -2.71
C ILE A 100 12.82 -14.29 -3.71
N PHE A 101 12.32 -15.46 -3.33
CA PHE A 101 12.47 -16.70 -4.12
C PHE A 101 11.12 -17.21 -4.63
N GLU A 102 10.27 -16.29 -5.05
CA GLU A 102 8.89 -16.52 -5.50
C GLU A 102 8.75 -16.27 -7.00
N ASP A 103 8.02 -17.14 -7.70
CA ASP A 103 7.70 -16.95 -9.11
C ASP A 103 6.55 -15.95 -9.34
N ASN A 104 6.21 -15.68 -10.60
CA ASN A 104 5.13 -14.74 -10.93
C ASN A 104 3.72 -15.23 -10.53
N ASN A 105 3.57 -16.52 -10.20
CA ASN A 105 2.32 -17.11 -9.72
C ASN A 105 2.23 -17.13 -8.19
N GLY A 106 3.24 -16.60 -7.49
CA GLY A 106 3.28 -16.58 -6.03
C GLY A 106 3.82 -17.86 -5.41
N VAL A 107 4.43 -18.76 -6.19
CA VAL A 107 4.98 -20.03 -5.68
C VAL A 107 6.41 -19.81 -5.18
N SER A 108 6.61 -19.95 -3.87
CA SER A 108 7.93 -19.81 -3.23
C SER A 108 8.77 -21.09 -3.34
N SER A 109 10.02 -20.97 -3.78
CA SER A 109 10.98 -22.09 -3.83
C SER A 109 11.79 -22.27 -2.54
N LYS A 110 11.88 -21.22 -1.71
CA LYS A 110 12.42 -21.23 -0.34
C LYS A 110 11.99 -19.97 0.42
N ALA A 111 12.27 -19.91 1.72
CA ALA A 111 11.98 -18.76 2.57
C ALA A 111 12.67 -17.48 2.06
N THR A 112 11.96 -16.35 2.12
CA THR A 112 12.55 -15.03 1.81
C THR A 112 13.63 -14.70 2.82
N HIS A 113 14.75 -14.12 2.40
CA HIS A 113 15.75 -13.59 3.33
C HIS A 113 15.58 -12.09 3.49
N LEU A 114 15.28 -11.62 4.70
CA LEU A 114 15.14 -10.19 5.00
C LEU A 114 16.38 -9.66 5.69
N HIS A 115 17.02 -8.67 5.10
CA HIS A 115 18.20 -8.00 5.65
C HIS A 115 17.74 -6.82 6.50
N LEU A 116 17.59 -7.06 7.81
CA LEU A 116 16.92 -6.16 8.75
C LEU A 116 17.65 -4.82 8.99
N ASP A 117 18.91 -4.74 8.59
CA ASP A 117 19.80 -3.58 8.72
C ASP A 117 20.04 -2.84 7.39
N LYS A 118 19.35 -3.21 6.31
CA LYS A 118 19.59 -2.66 4.97
C LYS A 118 18.28 -2.28 4.29
N LEU A 119 18.14 -1.01 3.89
CA LEU A 119 17.04 -0.59 3.01
C LEU A 119 17.13 -1.26 1.64
N ASP A 120 15.99 -1.45 0.97
CA ASP A 120 16.02 -1.91 -0.42
C ASP A 120 16.58 -0.80 -1.32
N PRO A 121 17.74 -1.04 -1.99
CA PRO A 121 18.38 -0.03 -2.83
C PRO A 121 17.48 0.43 -3.99
N LYS A 122 16.51 -0.38 -4.41
CA LYS A 122 15.58 -0.03 -5.50
C LYS A 122 14.86 1.29 -5.26
N TRP A 123 14.55 1.64 -4.01
CA TRP A 123 13.90 2.91 -3.70
C TRP A 123 14.83 3.87 -2.95
N ALA A 124 15.70 3.36 -2.07
CA ALA A 124 16.60 4.20 -1.28
C ALA A 124 17.56 4.99 -2.16
N ASP A 125 18.15 4.37 -3.18
CA ASP A 125 19.15 5.01 -4.06
C ASP A 125 18.59 6.16 -4.91
N GLN A 126 17.27 6.20 -5.11
CA GLN A 126 16.58 7.24 -5.88
C GLN A 126 15.69 8.14 -5.02
N TYR A 127 15.69 7.99 -3.70
CA TYR A 127 14.76 8.68 -2.81
C TYR A 127 14.86 10.20 -2.93
N ASP A 128 16.07 10.74 -3.04
CA ASP A 128 16.31 12.19 -3.19
C ASP A 128 15.81 12.79 -4.51
N SER A 129 15.49 11.94 -5.49
CA SER A 129 14.85 12.39 -6.73
C SER A 129 13.35 12.66 -6.57
N PHE A 130 12.77 12.32 -5.42
CA PHE A 130 11.34 12.48 -5.11
C PHE A 130 11.07 13.79 -4.38
N ASP A 131 9.98 14.49 -4.74
CA ASP A 131 9.44 15.56 -3.90
C ASP A 131 8.46 15.02 -2.86
N TYR A 132 7.74 13.96 -3.22
CA TYR A 132 6.82 13.24 -2.34
C TYR A 132 7.01 11.74 -2.48
N ALA A 133 6.91 11.02 -1.36
CA ALA A 133 6.94 9.56 -1.34
C ALA A 133 5.80 9.03 -0.48
N VAL A 134 5.06 8.04 -0.95
CA VAL A 134 4.10 7.27 -0.14
C VAL A 134 4.73 5.91 0.11
N ILE A 135 5.14 5.66 1.35
CA ILE A 135 5.72 4.39 1.78
C ILE A 135 4.62 3.57 2.45
N ALA A 136 4.54 2.29 2.08
CA ALA A 136 3.65 1.35 2.73
C ALA A 136 4.26 -0.06 2.71
N GLY A 137 4.10 -0.79 3.82
CA GLY A 137 4.40 -2.21 3.92
C GLY A 137 3.29 -2.89 4.70
N GLY A 138 3.20 -4.22 4.62
CA GLY A 138 2.13 -4.91 5.31
C GLY A 138 2.15 -6.42 5.13
N LYS A 139 1.14 -6.96 4.43
CA LYS A 139 0.85 -8.40 4.38
C LYS A 139 2.02 -9.29 3.91
N TRP A 140 3.02 -8.74 3.22
CA TRP A 140 4.24 -9.46 2.87
C TRP A 140 5.05 -9.93 4.09
N PHE A 141 5.03 -9.20 5.20
CA PHE A 141 5.71 -9.59 6.45
C PHE A 141 5.11 -10.82 7.13
N LEU A 142 3.93 -11.27 6.71
CA LEU A 142 3.27 -12.50 7.18
C LEU A 142 3.83 -13.76 6.52
N LYS A 143 4.63 -13.61 5.45
CA LYS A 143 5.25 -14.74 4.77
C LYS A 143 6.39 -15.32 5.59
N THR A 144 6.64 -16.62 5.43
CA THR A 144 7.85 -17.26 5.96
C THR A 144 9.10 -16.50 5.52
N ALA A 145 9.92 -16.13 6.48
CA ALA A 145 11.15 -15.40 6.22
C ALA A 145 12.26 -15.80 7.21
N VAL A 146 13.49 -15.80 6.71
CA VAL A 146 14.71 -15.86 7.52
C VAL A 146 15.22 -14.44 7.66
N TYR A 147 15.57 -14.06 8.89
CA TYR A 147 16.02 -12.72 9.22
C TYR A 147 17.53 -12.68 9.33
N LEU A 148 18.12 -11.76 8.58
CA LEU A 148 19.54 -11.51 8.52
C LEU A 148 19.84 -10.14 9.13
N GLU A 149 20.88 -10.04 9.95
CA GLU A 149 21.41 -8.79 10.46
C GLU A 149 22.93 -8.85 10.33
N LYS A 150 23.55 -7.86 9.68
CA LYS A 150 24.99 -7.89 9.33
C LYS A 150 25.40 -9.16 8.57
N ASP A 151 24.50 -9.64 7.70
CA ASP A 151 24.64 -10.86 6.91
C ASP A 151 24.73 -12.17 7.73
N GLU A 152 24.38 -12.13 9.03
CA GLU A 152 24.25 -13.32 9.90
C GLU A 152 22.77 -13.61 10.24
N VAL A 153 22.44 -14.88 10.46
CA VAL A 153 21.05 -15.27 10.79
C VAL A 153 20.70 -14.84 12.21
N ALA A 154 19.74 -13.92 12.33
CA ALA A 154 19.22 -13.43 13.61
C ALA A 154 18.02 -14.27 14.11
N GLY A 155 17.25 -14.85 13.19
CA GLY A 155 16.06 -15.63 13.50
C GLY A 155 15.16 -15.80 12.28
N CYS A 156 13.87 -16.02 12.51
CA CYS A 156 12.90 -16.22 11.42
C CYS A 156 11.49 -15.80 11.81
N HIS A 157 10.60 -15.85 10.81
CA HIS A 157 9.17 -15.98 11.01
C HIS A 157 8.62 -17.22 10.30
N TYR A 158 7.82 -18.00 11.02
CA TYR A 158 7.15 -19.20 10.55
C TYR A 158 8.10 -20.15 9.81
N CYS A 159 9.15 -20.61 10.50
CA CYS A 159 10.16 -21.51 9.95
C CYS A 159 10.14 -22.92 10.56
N PRO A 160 9.04 -23.69 10.38
CA PRO A 160 8.94 -25.03 10.93
C PRO A 160 10.04 -25.94 10.37
N GLY A 161 10.71 -26.69 11.25
CA GLY A 161 11.78 -27.61 10.87
C GLY A 161 13.14 -26.97 10.64
N LEU A 162 13.27 -25.64 10.73
CA LEU A 162 14.57 -24.98 10.83
C LEU A 162 14.96 -24.82 12.30
N ASN A 163 16.23 -25.06 12.63
CA ASN A 163 16.76 -24.81 13.97
C ASN A 163 17.13 -23.32 14.14
N LEU A 164 16.12 -22.45 14.00
CA LEU A 164 16.25 -20.98 14.10
C LEU A 164 15.28 -20.44 15.16
N THR A 165 15.64 -19.32 15.77
CA THR A 165 14.78 -18.62 16.73
C THR A 165 13.59 -17.98 16.02
N GLU A 166 12.36 -18.32 16.43
CA GLU A 166 11.15 -17.63 15.98
C GLU A 166 11.08 -16.25 16.64
N LEU A 167 11.24 -15.20 15.84
CA LEU A 167 11.16 -13.81 16.28
C LEU A 167 9.81 -13.17 15.92
N GLY A 168 9.03 -13.82 15.04
CA GLY A 168 7.73 -13.34 14.60
C GLY A 168 7.80 -12.24 13.53
N MET A 169 6.66 -11.98 12.88
CA MET A 169 6.54 -10.90 11.89
C MET A 169 6.74 -9.51 12.52
N ASP A 170 6.29 -9.31 13.76
CA ASP A 170 6.30 -8.00 14.44
C ASP A 170 7.72 -7.45 14.57
N PHE A 171 8.68 -8.33 14.84
CA PHE A 171 10.09 -7.97 14.98
C PHE A 171 10.66 -7.38 13.69
N ALA A 172 10.48 -8.07 12.57
CA ALA A 172 10.98 -7.61 11.28
C ALA A 172 10.22 -6.38 10.77
N TYR A 173 8.90 -6.35 10.95
CA TYR A 173 8.06 -5.24 10.51
C TYR A 173 8.44 -3.94 11.24
N ARG A 174 8.62 -4.01 12.55
CA ARG A 174 9.08 -2.88 13.36
C ARG A 174 10.46 -2.40 12.93
N LYS A 175 11.45 -3.29 12.74
CA LYS A 175 12.79 -2.91 12.28
C LYS A 175 12.77 -2.26 10.90
N ALA A 176 12.00 -2.81 9.96
CA ALA A 176 11.87 -2.25 8.62
C ALA A 176 11.27 -0.84 8.61
N LEU A 177 10.19 -0.63 9.37
CA LEU A 177 9.56 0.69 9.51
C LEU A 177 10.49 1.68 10.21
N SER A 178 11.13 1.26 11.32
CA SER A 178 12.10 2.08 12.05
C SER A 178 13.22 2.57 11.13
N LEU A 179 13.81 1.67 10.33
CA LEU A 179 14.88 2.01 9.38
C LEU A 179 14.39 2.92 8.24
N ALA A 180 13.22 2.65 7.67
CA ALA A 180 12.65 3.45 6.58
C ALA A 180 12.24 4.86 7.03
N LEU A 181 11.64 4.98 8.21
CA LEU A 181 11.22 6.26 8.79
C LEU A 181 12.42 7.10 9.23
N ASP A 182 13.40 6.50 9.91
CA ASP A 182 14.66 7.17 10.27
C ASP A 182 15.39 7.69 9.03
N PHE A 183 15.50 6.88 7.97
CA PHE A 183 16.06 7.32 6.70
C PHE A 183 15.26 8.49 6.13
N ALA A 184 13.95 8.33 5.90
CA ALA A 184 13.14 9.37 5.28
C ALA A 184 13.14 10.69 6.06
N SER A 185 13.19 10.64 7.40
CA SER A 185 13.25 11.81 8.29
C SER A 185 14.46 12.70 8.06
N LYS A 186 15.54 12.15 7.48
CA LYS A 186 16.82 12.82 7.22
C LYS A 186 16.95 13.33 5.78
N HIS A 187 15.91 13.17 4.96
CA HIS A 187 15.92 13.52 3.54
C HIS A 187 14.83 14.56 3.21
N ARG A 188 14.95 15.20 2.04
CA ARG A 188 14.11 16.36 1.67
C ARG A 188 12.66 16.01 1.32
N ALA A 189 12.42 14.83 0.77
CA ALA A 189 11.10 14.44 0.26
C ALA A 189 10.06 14.43 1.38
N VAL A 190 8.84 14.87 1.07
CA VAL A 190 7.70 14.71 2.00
C VAL A 190 7.20 13.27 1.90
N MET A 191 7.50 12.48 2.92
CA MET A 191 7.09 11.10 3.08
C MET A 191 5.71 10.99 3.74
N PHE A 192 4.84 10.20 3.14
CA PHE A 192 3.61 9.71 3.73
C PHE A 192 3.80 8.25 4.13
N LEU A 193 3.58 7.92 5.40
CA LEU A 193 3.38 6.53 5.80
C LEU A 193 1.91 6.19 5.62
N ARG A 194 1.59 5.33 4.65
CA ARG A 194 0.24 4.78 4.52
C ARG A 194 0.11 3.59 5.47
N THR A 195 -0.85 3.66 6.38
CA THR A 195 -1.11 2.56 7.33
C THR A 195 -1.66 1.31 6.64
N THR A 196 -1.61 0.20 7.36
CA THR A 196 -2.08 -1.11 6.92
C THR A 196 -3.52 -1.05 6.46
N THR A 197 -3.82 -1.83 5.43
CA THR A 197 -5.16 -1.93 4.85
C THR A 197 -5.67 -3.35 5.09
N PRO A 198 -6.81 -3.51 5.78
CA PRO A 198 -7.36 -4.83 6.07
C PRO A 198 -7.80 -5.51 4.77
N ASP A 199 -7.61 -6.82 4.73
CA ASP A 199 -8.37 -7.69 3.84
C ASP A 199 -9.73 -7.99 4.46
N HIS A 200 -10.67 -8.49 3.65
CA HIS A 200 -12.02 -8.83 4.10
C HIS A 200 -12.39 -10.26 3.74
N PHE A 201 -11.48 -11.20 3.99
CA PHE A 201 -11.80 -12.61 3.84
C PHE A 201 -12.80 -13.07 4.90
N GLU A 202 -13.89 -13.68 4.44
CA GLU A 202 -14.91 -14.33 5.25
C GLU A 202 -14.99 -15.82 4.90
N ASN A 203 -15.31 -16.65 5.91
CA ASN A 203 -15.47 -18.09 5.78
C ASN A 203 -14.21 -18.84 5.31
N GLY A 204 -13.03 -18.31 5.62
CA GLY A 204 -11.74 -18.85 5.24
C GLY A 204 -10.75 -17.74 4.92
N GLU A 205 -9.55 -18.11 4.51
CA GLU A 205 -8.46 -17.23 4.13
C GLU A 205 -8.21 -17.31 2.61
N TRP A 206 -7.31 -16.48 2.10
CA TRP A 206 -6.93 -16.49 0.68
C TRP A 206 -6.51 -17.86 0.14
N PHE A 207 -5.93 -18.72 0.99
CA PHE A 207 -5.46 -20.06 0.64
C PHE A 207 -6.46 -21.19 0.99
N SER A 208 -7.49 -20.91 1.79
CA SER A 208 -8.46 -21.91 2.26
C SER A 208 -9.88 -21.68 1.73
N GLY A 209 -10.02 -20.83 0.71
CA GLY A 209 -11.28 -20.62 0.00
C GLY A 209 -12.15 -19.50 0.57
N GLY A 210 -11.56 -18.57 1.32
CA GLY A 210 -12.24 -17.38 1.80
C GLY A 210 -12.86 -16.54 0.68
N THR A 211 -13.88 -15.76 1.04
CA THR A 211 -14.70 -14.96 0.10
C THR A 211 -14.94 -13.55 0.65
N CYS A 212 -15.35 -12.62 -0.19
CA CYS A 212 -15.71 -11.25 0.20
C CYS A 212 -16.94 -10.82 -0.62
N ASN A 213 -18.09 -11.45 -0.32
CA ASN A 213 -19.30 -11.33 -1.14
C ASN A 213 -20.16 -10.11 -0.78
N ARG A 214 -19.75 -9.29 0.20
CA ARG A 214 -20.50 -8.11 0.61
C ARG A 214 -20.57 -7.11 -0.55
N THR A 215 -21.72 -6.46 -0.71
CA THR A 215 -21.99 -5.49 -1.78
C THR A 215 -22.30 -4.09 -1.25
N VAL A 216 -22.26 -3.93 0.08
CA VAL A 216 -22.44 -2.66 0.79
C VAL A 216 -21.34 -2.50 1.86
N PRO A 217 -20.96 -1.26 2.20
CA PRO A 217 -20.07 -0.95 3.30
C PRO A 217 -20.57 -1.47 4.64
N PHE A 218 -19.67 -1.59 5.60
CA PHE A 218 -20.05 -1.67 7.00
C PHE A 218 -20.51 -0.29 7.50
N GLY A 219 -21.55 -0.30 8.33
CA GLY A 219 -21.95 0.84 9.15
C GLY A 219 -20.96 1.10 10.29
N GLU A 220 -21.12 2.27 10.94
CA GLU A 220 -20.34 2.57 12.15
C GLU A 220 -20.64 1.54 13.25
N GLY A 221 -19.57 0.95 13.80
CA GLY A 221 -19.68 -0.04 14.88
C GLY A 221 -20.03 -1.46 14.44
N GLU A 222 -20.24 -1.71 13.14
CA GLU A 222 -20.55 -3.06 12.64
C GLU A 222 -19.33 -3.97 12.52
N VAL A 223 -18.13 -3.41 12.56
CA VAL A 223 -16.87 -4.13 12.40
C VAL A 223 -15.77 -3.52 13.26
N ASP A 224 -15.00 -4.40 13.90
CA ASP A 224 -13.77 -4.08 14.62
C ASP A 224 -12.54 -4.41 13.78
N VAL A 225 -11.45 -3.69 14.02
CA VAL A 225 -10.15 -4.00 13.41
C VAL A 225 -9.68 -5.35 13.95
N GLY A 226 -9.42 -6.31 13.05
CA GLY A 226 -8.90 -7.63 13.42
C GLY A 226 -7.56 -7.55 14.15
N ASP A 227 -7.24 -8.56 14.96
CA ASP A 227 -6.08 -8.53 15.86
C ASP A 227 -4.75 -8.32 15.10
N LEU A 228 -4.60 -8.94 13.93
CA LEU A 228 -3.41 -8.77 13.10
C LEU A 228 -3.27 -7.34 12.58
N ASP A 229 -4.32 -6.79 11.95
CA ASP A 229 -4.29 -5.42 11.44
C ASP A 229 -4.16 -4.40 12.58
N ARG A 230 -4.69 -4.70 13.77
CA ARG A 230 -4.51 -3.91 14.98
C ARG A 230 -3.06 -3.90 15.44
N ALA A 231 -2.40 -5.06 15.47
CA ALA A 231 -0.98 -5.18 15.82
C ALA A 231 -0.09 -4.42 14.83
N MET A 232 -0.32 -4.63 13.52
CA MET A 232 0.43 -3.96 12.46
C MET A 232 0.24 -2.43 12.51
N ARG A 233 -1.01 -1.95 12.60
CA ARG A 233 -1.29 -0.52 12.76
C ARG A 233 -0.65 0.05 14.03
N GLY A 234 -0.67 -0.71 15.12
CA GLY A 234 0.01 -0.31 16.36
C GLY A 234 1.50 -0.06 16.15
N ILE A 235 2.19 -1.00 15.47
CA ILE A 235 3.62 -0.85 15.13
C ILE A 235 3.84 0.36 14.22
N GLU A 236 3.01 0.54 13.18
CA GLU A 236 3.11 1.69 12.26
C GLU A 236 3.00 3.03 12.99
N LEU A 237 2.01 3.18 13.88
CA LEU A 237 1.83 4.40 14.65
C LEU A 237 2.98 4.62 15.64
N GLU A 238 3.40 3.58 16.36
CA GLU A 238 4.50 3.69 17.32
C GLU A 238 5.82 4.08 16.65
N GLU A 239 6.17 3.48 15.52
CA GLU A 239 7.41 3.83 14.80
C GLU A 239 7.30 5.20 14.14
N PHE A 240 6.12 5.58 13.63
CA PHE A 240 5.88 6.92 13.11
C PHE A 240 6.06 7.99 14.18
N ASP A 241 5.45 7.81 15.35
CA ASP A 241 5.54 8.75 16.47
C ASP A 241 6.98 8.88 16.99
N LYS A 242 7.72 7.75 17.08
CA LYS A 242 9.15 7.77 17.43
C LYS A 242 9.97 8.59 16.44
N ALA A 243 9.77 8.37 15.14
CA ALA A 243 10.48 9.11 14.10
C ALA A 243 10.10 10.60 14.11
N ALA A 244 8.81 10.92 14.23
CA ALA A 244 8.33 12.29 14.30
C ALA A 244 8.87 13.05 15.53
N ALA A 245 8.95 12.38 16.69
CA ALA A 245 9.52 12.97 17.91
C ALA A 245 11.03 13.26 17.79
N GLY A 246 11.77 12.41 17.07
CA GLY A 246 13.22 12.55 16.88
C GLY A 246 13.65 13.77 16.04
N VAL A 247 12.77 14.30 15.20
CA VAL A 247 13.08 15.42 14.27
C VAL A 247 12.88 16.80 14.92
N GLY A 248 12.26 16.86 16.10
CA GLY A 248 11.90 18.11 16.78
C GLY A 248 10.70 18.82 16.13
N SER A 249 10.05 19.72 16.87
CA SER A 249 8.83 20.43 16.46
C SER A 249 9.04 21.52 15.38
N GLY A 250 10.15 21.46 14.64
CA GLY A 250 10.47 22.41 13.57
C GLY A 250 9.53 22.27 12.37
N GLU A 251 9.32 23.36 11.64
CA GLU A 251 8.37 23.47 10.52
C GLU A 251 8.69 22.58 9.29
N ASN A 252 9.75 21.76 9.34
CA ASN A 252 10.31 20.97 8.24
C ASN A 252 10.28 19.44 8.47
N VAL A 253 9.37 18.90 9.30
CA VAL A 253 9.22 17.44 9.39
C VAL A 253 8.57 16.94 8.10
N GLY A 254 9.37 16.32 7.23
CA GLY A 254 8.92 15.72 5.98
C GLY A 254 8.05 14.47 6.17
N LEU A 255 7.66 14.10 7.39
CA LEU A 255 6.86 12.90 7.67
C LEU A 255 5.38 13.27 7.87
N LYS A 256 4.49 12.51 7.22
CA LYS A 256 3.04 12.64 7.32
C LYS A 256 2.42 11.26 7.46
N LEU A 257 1.44 11.12 8.36
CA LEU A 257 0.69 9.89 8.51
C LEU A 257 -0.53 9.91 7.59
N LEU A 258 -0.59 8.98 6.64
CA LEU A 258 -1.75 8.73 5.78
C LEU A 258 -2.52 7.54 6.35
N ASP A 259 -3.34 7.78 7.38
CA ASP A 259 -4.09 6.70 8.04
C ASP A 259 -5.30 6.27 7.20
N THR A 260 -5.15 5.14 6.50
CA THR A 260 -6.18 4.56 5.64
C THR A 260 -6.86 3.34 6.25
N THR A 261 -6.45 2.86 7.42
CA THR A 261 -6.93 1.57 7.97
C THR A 261 -8.43 1.59 8.20
N ARG A 262 -8.96 2.58 8.94
CA ARG A 262 -10.38 2.57 9.32
C ARG A 262 -11.32 2.80 8.14
N LEU A 263 -10.99 3.73 7.24
CA LEU A 263 -11.84 3.99 6.08
C LEU A 263 -11.84 2.80 5.11
N SER A 264 -10.76 2.02 5.05
CA SER A 264 -10.68 0.80 4.24
C SER A 264 -11.40 -0.36 4.89
N LEU A 265 -11.33 -0.49 6.22
CA LEU A 265 -12.06 -1.50 7.01
C LEU A 265 -13.58 -1.43 6.80
N LEU A 266 -14.11 -0.24 6.56
CA LEU A 266 -15.55 -0.08 6.35
C LEU A 266 -16.00 -0.48 4.93
N ARG A 267 -15.09 -0.92 4.06
CA ARG A 267 -15.35 -1.09 2.62
C ARG A 267 -15.17 -2.52 2.12
N PRO A 268 -15.75 -3.55 2.77
CA PRO A 268 -15.66 -4.93 2.28
C PRO A 268 -16.26 -5.10 0.88
N ASP A 269 -17.16 -4.19 0.48
CA ASP A 269 -17.79 -4.11 -0.85
C ASP A 269 -16.82 -3.72 -1.97
N GLY A 270 -15.63 -3.23 -1.62
CA GLY A 270 -14.63 -2.72 -2.56
C GLY A 270 -13.80 -3.76 -3.30
N HIS A 271 -13.74 -4.98 -2.78
CA HIS A 271 -12.83 -5.99 -3.27
C HIS A 271 -13.33 -6.63 -4.57
N PRO A 272 -12.44 -7.04 -5.49
CA PRO A 272 -12.85 -7.72 -6.71
C PRO A 272 -13.41 -9.12 -6.44
N GLY A 273 -13.00 -9.78 -5.35
CA GLY A 273 -13.38 -11.16 -5.05
C GLY A 273 -13.01 -12.07 -6.23
N ALA A 274 -13.98 -12.86 -6.68
CA ALA A 274 -13.86 -13.71 -7.87
C ALA A 274 -13.52 -12.94 -9.16
N TYR A 275 -13.91 -11.67 -9.25
CA TYR A 275 -13.83 -10.86 -10.48
C TYR A 275 -12.47 -10.19 -10.69
N MET A 276 -11.44 -10.62 -9.95
CA MET A 276 -10.05 -10.30 -10.29
C MET A 276 -9.69 -10.90 -11.66
N GLN A 277 -10.18 -12.11 -11.93
CA GLN A 277 -10.05 -12.77 -13.23
C GLN A 277 -11.13 -12.29 -14.22
N PHE A 278 -10.83 -12.37 -15.52
CA PHE A 278 -11.78 -11.96 -16.55
C PHE A 278 -12.92 -12.98 -16.71
N GLN A 279 -14.15 -12.56 -16.40
CA GLN A 279 -15.38 -13.34 -16.62
C GLN A 279 -15.31 -14.75 -16.02
N PRO A 280 -15.03 -14.88 -14.71
CA PRO A 280 -14.72 -16.16 -14.05
C PRO A 280 -15.82 -17.21 -14.17
N PHE A 281 -17.08 -16.78 -14.29
CA PHE A 281 -18.27 -17.63 -14.32
C PHE A 281 -18.92 -17.77 -15.71
N ALA A 282 -18.26 -17.30 -16.78
CA ALA A 282 -18.86 -17.31 -18.12
C ALA A 282 -18.99 -18.71 -18.73
N LYS A 283 -18.09 -19.64 -18.38
CA LYS A 283 -18.11 -21.03 -18.86
C LYS A 283 -18.92 -21.96 -17.94
N ASP A 284 -18.84 -21.71 -16.64
CA ASP A 284 -19.50 -22.48 -15.60
C ASP A 284 -19.91 -21.51 -14.48
N LYS A 285 -21.21 -21.47 -14.19
CA LYS A 285 -21.79 -20.58 -13.18
C LYS A 285 -21.42 -20.99 -11.75
N ASP A 286 -21.07 -22.26 -11.56
CA ASP A 286 -20.74 -22.86 -10.26
C ASP A 286 -19.23 -23.09 -10.09
N ALA A 287 -18.42 -22.50 -10.98
CA ALA A 287 -16.97 -22.62 -10.96
C ALA A 287 -16.39 -22.17 -9.60
N LYS A 288 -15.52 -22.99 -9.01
CA LYS A 288 -14.73 -22.57 -7.85
C LYS A 288 -13.54 -21.76 -8.31
N VAL A 289 -13.50 -20.49 -7.94
CA VAL A 289 -12.41 -19.57 -8.28
C VAL A 289 -11.78 -18.99 -7.03
N GLN A 290 -10.50 -18.63 -7.12
CA GLN A 290 -9.82 -17.93 -6.05
C GLN A 290 -10.37 -16.50 -5.94
N ASN A 291 -10.69 -16.08 -4.72
CA ASN A 291 -11.14 -14.73 -4.44
C ASN A 291 -9.96 -13.85 -4.03
N ASP A 292 -9.96 -12.63 -4.55
CA ASP A 292 -9.06 -11.59 -4.08
C ASP A 292 -9.84 -10.60 -3.21
N CYS A 293 -9.64 -10.73 -1.90
CA CYS A 293 -10.24 -9.88 -0.87
C CYS A 293 -9.22 -8.94 -0.22
N LEU A 294 -8.11 -8.70 -0.92
CA LEU A 294 -7.01 -7.85 -0.49
C LEU A 294 -6.92 -6.59 -1.37
N HIS A 295 -6.98 -6.75 -2.70
CA HIS A 295 -6.92 -5.63 -3.64
C HIS A 295 -8.29 -4.97 -3.85
N TRP A 296 -8.30 -3.82 -4.51
CA TRP A 296 -9.48 -2.95 -4.64
C TRP A 296 -9.88 -2.79 -6.10
N CYS A 297 -11.19 -2.84 -6.35
CA CYS A 297 -11.76 -2.49 -7.65
C CYS A 297 -11.41 -1.05 -8.04
N LEU A 298 -11.28 -0.80 -9.35
CA LEU A 298 -11.05 0.52 -9.94
C LEU A 298 -12.11 0.84 -11.01
N PRO A 299 -12.80 1.99 -10.94
CA PRO A 299 -12.88 2.90 -9.78
C PRO A 299 -13.45 2.18 -8.55
N GLY A 300 -13.21 2.71 -7.35
CA GLY A 300 -13.59 2.05 -6.10
C GLY A 300 -13.11 2.75 -4.83
N PRO A 301 -13.14 2.08 -3.66
CA PRO A 301 -12.88 2.74 -2.37
C PRO A 301 -11.51 3.38 -2.26
N ILE A 302 -10.52 2.77 -2.92
CA ILE A 302 -9.14 3.25 -2.99
C ILE A 302 -9.02 4.67 -3.58
N ASP A 303 -10.02 5.12 -4.35
CA ASP A 303 -10.08 6.50 -4.85
C ASP A 303 -10.15 7.52 -3.69
N SER A 304 -10.72 7.13 -2.53
CA SER A 304 -10.75 7.98 -1.32
C SER A 304 -9.36 8.21 -0.73
N TRP A 305 -8.40 7.32 -0.99
CA TRP A 305 -7.01 7.54 -0.56
C TRP A 305 -6.37 8.68 -1.34
N ASN A 306 -6.72 8.83 -2.62
CA ASN A 306 -6.26 9.95 -3.44
C ASN A 306 -6.86 11.28 -2.96
N ASP A 307 -8.13 11.30 -2.53
CA ASP A 307 -8.75 12.47 -1.91
C ASP A 307 -7.90 12.95 -0.71
N LEU A 308 -7.49 12.03 0.17
CA LEU A 308 -6.63 12.33 1.32
C LEU A 308 -5.24 12.82 0.89
N VAL A 309 -4.58 12.13 -0.04
CA VAL A 309 -3.24 12.53 -0.54
C VAL A 309 -3.28 13.95 -1.12
N MET A 310 -4.29 14.27 -1.93
CA MET A 310 -4.44 15.60 -2.50
C MET A 310 -4.64 16.67 -1.43
N GLU A 311 -5.48 16.38 -0.44
CA GLU A 311 -5.76 17.29 0.66
C GLU A 311 -4.48 17.56 1.48
N MET A 312 -3.75 16.50 1.84
CA MET A 312 -2.51 16.62 2.62
C MET A 312 -1.37 17.31 1.86
N ILE A 313 -1.32 17.17 0.53
CA ILE A 313 -0.38 17.91 -0.33
C ILE A 313 -0.79 19.38 -0.45
N SER A 314 -2.10 19.66 -0.58
CA SER A 314 -2.61 21.02 -0.79
C SER A 314 -2.54 21.88 0.47
N ASN A 315 -2.85 21.30 1.63
CA ASN A 315 -3.12 22.02 2.88
C ASN A 315 -2.16 21.61 4.01
N GLY A 316 -0.94 21.18 3.65
CA GLY A 316 0.05 20.54 4.51
C GLY A 316 0.52 21.27 5.77
N GLY A 317 -0.11 22.38 6.18
CA GLY A 317 0.08 23.08 7.45
C GLY A 317 -1.20 23.39 8.26
N LEU A 318 -2.40 23.01 7.81
CA LEU A 318 -3.67 23.35 8.49
C LEU A 318 -4.27 22.23 9.36
N TYR A 319 -3.89 20.98 9.11
CA TYR A 319 -4.33 19.81 9.89
C TYR A 319 -3.07 19.09 10.39
N ARG A 320 -2.50 19.61 11.48
CA ARG A 320 -1.48 18.94 12.30
C ARG A 320 -2.17 18.31 13.50
#